data_AF-A0A970TDR3-F1
#
_entry.id   AF-A0A970TDR3-F1
#
_cell.length_a   1.000
_cell.length_b   1.000
_cell.length_c   1.000
_cell.angle_alpha   90.00
_cell.angle_beta   90.00
_cell.angle_gamma   90.00
#
_symmetry.space_group_name_H-M   'P 1'
#
loop_
_entity.id
_entity.type
_entity.pdbx_description
1 polymer ?
#
loop_
_entity_poly.entity_id
_entity_poly.type
_entity_poly.pdbx_seq_one_letter_code
_entity_poly.pdbx_strand_id
1 'polypeptide(L)'
;MAELQVQIQSPSPEVRIKAATALGETRSEAAVSILAAALAREESVSGHGVVSPKWPMLRALGTIGGDDARDALLLILDQYLQRGPSDSRYIQNDADYNLVVTSAIFVLTQWHEEPGVVERLRRTRANRASWHRGCARRPTRGACWPRWRRRGSARPPSVPRG
;
A
#
# COMPACT_ATOMS: atom_id res chain seq x y z
N MET A 1 -24.29 0.52 -9.30
CA MET A 1 -23.67 0.08 -8.03
C MET A 1 -23.76 -1.44 -7.81
N ALA A 2 -24.96 -2.06 -7.83
CA ALA A 2 -25.10 -3.51 -7.60
C ALA A 2 -24.30 -4.39 -8.57
N GLU A 3 -24.25 -4.03 -9.85
CA GLU A 3 -23.48 -4.77 -10.85
C GLU A 3 -21.96 -4.74 -10.58
N LEU A 4 -21.42 -3.57 -10.20
CA LEU A 4 -19.99 -3.42 -9.87
C LEU A 4 -19.61 -4.21 -8.61
N GLN A 5 -20.54 -4.35 -7.67
CA GLN A 5 -20.34 -5.18 -6.47
C GLN A 5 -20.23 -6.67 -6.80
N VAL A 6 -20.93 -7.16 -7.82
CA VAL A 6 -20.74 -8.53 -8.31
C VAL A 6 -19.41 -8.66 -9.05
N GLN A 7 -19.07 -7.69 -9.89
CA GLN A 7 -17.84 -7.74 -10.69
C GLN A 7 -16.56 -7.67 -9.83
N ILE A 8 -16.55 -6.93 -8.72
CA ILE A 8 -15.41 -6.88 -7.79
C ILE A 8 -15.19 -8.22 -7.05
N GLN A 9 -16.15 -9.15 -7.12
CA GLN A 9 -16.05 -10.52 -6.59
C GLN A 9 -15.75 -11.55 -7.68
N SER A 10 -15.58 -11.13 -8.94
CA SER A 10 -15.28 -12.03 -10.04
C SER A 10 -13.97 -12.79 -9.81
N PRO A 11 -13.86 -14.07 -10.22
CA PRO A 11 -12.60 -14.81 -10.18
C PRO A 11 -11.53 -14.20 -11.10
N SER A 12 -11.92 -13.46 -12.14
CA SER A 12 -10.98 -12.82 -13.05
C SER A 12 -10.39 -11.53 -12.45
N PRO A 13 -9.06 -11.43 -12.28
CA PRO A 13 -8.43 -10.22 -11.74
C PRO A 13 -8.67 -9.00 -12.65
N GLU A 14 -8.73 -9.18 -13.97
CA GLU A 14 -9.01 -8.09 -14.91
C GLU A 14 -10.40 -7.49 -14.70
N VAL A 15 -11.40 -8.33 -14.43
CA VAL A 15 -12.76 -7.89 -14.13
C VAL A 15 -12.78 -7.14 -12.80
N ARG A 16 -12.06 -7.62 -11.77
CA ARG A 16 -11.93 -6.92 -10.49
C ARG A 16 -11.26 -5.55 -10.65
N ILE A 17 -10.20 -5.44 -11.46
CA ILE A 17 -9.49 -4.18 -11.74
C ILE A 17 -10.43 -3.16 -12.38
N LYS A 18 -11.20 -3.58 -13.40
CA LYS A 18 -12.18 -2.72 -14.08
C LYS A 18 -13.29 -2.27 -13.11
N ALA A 19 -13.82 -3.20 -12.33
CA ALA A 19 -14.85 -2.89 -11.33
C ALA A 19 -14.34 -1.92 -10.27
N ALA A 20 -13.11 -2.09 -9.76
CA ALA A 20 -12.51 -1.19 -8.79
C ALA A 20 -12.39 0.24 -9.35
N THR A 21 -11.93 0.35 -10.61
CA THR A 21 -11.79 1.65 -11.29
C THR A 21 -13.14 2.33 -11.44
N ALA A 22 -14.14 1.61 -11.95
CA ALA A 22 -15.49 2.14 -12.11
C ALA A 22 -16.12 2.55 -10.77
N LEU A 23 -15.90 1.77 -9.70
CA LEU A 23 -16.34 2.11 -8.34
C LEU A 23 -15.69 3.43 -7.86
N GLY A 24 -14.40 3.62 -8.11
CA GLY A 24 -13.71 4.87 -7.80
C GLY A 24 -14.28 6.08 -8.56
N GLU A 25 -14.62 5.89 -9.84
CA GLU A 25 -15.21 6.93 -10.69
C GLU A 25 -16.62 7.33 -10.25
N THR A 26 -17.35 6.44 -9.58
CA THR A 26 -18.67 6.80 -9.01
C THR A 26 -18.57 7.85 -7.91
N ARG A 27 -17.40 7.99 -7.27
CA ARG A 27 -17.17 8.88 -6.09
C ARG A 27 -18.22 8.73 -4.99
N SER A 28 -18.82 7.56 -4.89
CA SER A 28 -19.85 7.27 -3.90
C SER A 28 -19.21 6.76 -2.61
N GLU A 29 -19.60 7.32 -1.46
CA GLU A 29 -19.19 6.82 -0.14
C GLU A 29 -19.61 5.36 0.07
N ALA A 30 -20.74 4.94 -0.50
CA ALA A 30 -21.17 3.54 -0.48
C ALA A 30 -20.17 2.59 -1.18
N ALA A 31 -19.35 3.10 -2.11
CA ALA A 31 -18.30 2.31 -2.75
C ALA A 31 -17.10 2.05 -1.81
N VAL A 32 -16.89 2.89 -0.78
CA VAL A 32 -15.77 2.76 0.17
C VAL A 32 -15.84 1.44 0.91
N SER A 33 -17.00 1.10 1.48
CA SER A 33 -17.19 -0.15 2.23
C SER A 33 -17.04 -1.38 1.33
N ILE A 34 -17.53 -1.31 0.09
CA ILE A 34 -17.41 -2.37 -0.91
C ILE A 34 -15.93 -2.61 -1.28
N LEU A 35 -15.17 -1.53 -1.53
CA LEU A 35 -13.75 -1.58 -1.87
C LEU A 35 -12.89 -2.05 -0.70
N ALA A 36 -13.17 -1.59 0.53
CA ALA A 36 -12.46 -2.00 1.73
C ALA A 36 -12.64 -3.50 1.99
N ALA A 37 -13.88 -4.01 1.89
CA ALA A 37 -14.16 -5.44 1.99
C ALA A 37 -13.51 -6.25 0.85
N ALA A 38 -13.34 -5.65 -0.34
CA ALA A 38 -12.66 -6.27 -1.47
C ALA A 38 -11.16 -6.38 -1.27
N LEU A 39 -10.55 -5.36 -0.70
CA LEU A 39 -9.13 -5.37 -0.43
C LEU A 39 -8.76 -6.39 0.65
N ALA A 40 -9.63 -6.56 1.66
CA ALA A 40 -9.42 -7.51 2.75
C ALA A 40 -9.49 -8.98 2.31
N ARG A 41 -10.32 -9.30 1.30
CA ARG A 41 -10.45 -10.66 0.75
C ARG A 41 -9.43 -10.99 -0.34
N GLU A 42 -8.84 -9.98 -0.97
CA GLU A 42 -7.94 -10.17 -2.10
C GLU A 42 -6.66 -10.85 -1.62
N GLU A 43 -6.38 -12.02 -2.19
CA GLU A 43 -5.18 -12.77 -1.87
C GLU A 43 -3.95 -12.13 -2.50
N SER A 44 -2.84 -12.25 -1.79
CA SER A 44 -1.53 -11.79 -2.20
C SER A 44 -1.02 -12.61 -3.38
N VAL A 45 -1.20 -12.11 -4.60
CA VAL A 45 -0.57 -12.76 -5.77
C VAL A 45 0.89 -12.31 -5.85
N SER A 46 1.79 -13.15 -5.34
CA SER A 46 3.24 -12.97 -5.50
C SER A 46 3.68 -13.57 -6.84
N GLY A 47 3.86 -12.72 -7.86
CA GLY A 47 4.41 -13.12 -9.15
C GLY A 47 4.86 -11.92 -9.98
N HIS A 48 6.05 -12.01 -10.58
CA HIS A 48 6.52 -10.97 -11.52
C HIS A 48 5.55 -10.88 -12.71
N GLY A 49 4.95 -9.69 -12.91
CA GLY A 49 4.10 -9.39 -14.07
C GLY A 49 2.59 -9.47 -13.82
N VAL A 50 2.13 -9.91 -12.65
CA VAL A 50 0.69 -9.86 -12.31
C VAL A 50 0.35 -8.50 -11.72
N VAL A 51 -0.58 -7.80 -12.36
CA VAL A 51 -1.14 -6.55 -11.80
C VAL A 51 -2.08 -6.93 -10.66
N SER A 52 -1.66 -6.65 -9.42
CA SER A 52 -2.50 -6.91 -8.24
C SER A 52 -3.76 -6.04 -8.27
N PRO A 53 -4.96 -6.63 -8.09
CA PRO A 53 -6.22 -5.88 -7.99
C PRO A 53 -6.25 -4.91 -6.80
N LYS A 54 -5.39 -5.10 -5.79
CA LYS A 54 -5.29 -4.22 -4.62
C LYS A 54 -4.90 -2.80 -4.99
N TRP A 55 -4.02 -2.60 -5.99
CA TRP A 55 -3.61 -1.24 -6.38
C TRP A 55 -4.78 -0.41 -6.93
N PRO A 56 -5.56 -0.90 -7.93
CA PRO A 56 -6.75 -0.21 -8.39
C PRO A 56 -7.78 0.06 -7.28
N MET A 57 -7.95 -0.85 -6.32
CA MET A 57 -8.83 -0.65 -5.17
C MET A 57 -8.35 0.50 -4.26
N LEU A 58 -7.05 0.53 -3.92
CA LEU A 58 -6.46 1.61 -3.13
C LEU A 58 -6.55 2.96 -3.85
N ARG A 59 -6.27 2.98 -5.16
CA ARG A 59 -6.41 4.17 -5.99
C ARG A 59 -7.86 4.64 -6.05
N ALA A 60 -8.82 3.72 -6.18
CA ALA A 60 -10.23 4.04 -6.21
C ALA A 60 -10.71 4.70 -4.90
N LEU A 61 -10.25 4.21 -3.75
CA LEU A 61 -10.50 4.88 -2.46
C LEU A 61 -9.92 6.31 -2.45
N GLY A 62 -8.72 6.50 -3.01
CA GLY A 62 -8.13 7.83 -3.26
C GLY A 62 -9.01 8.74 -4.11
N THR A 63 -9.55 8.21 -5.21
CA THR A 63 -10.42 8.95 -6.15
C THR A 63 -11.77 9.31 -5.54
N ILE A 64 -12.33 8.44 -4.70
CA ILE A 64 -13.59 8.73 -3.97
C ILE A 64 -13.36 9.90 -3.01
N GLY A 65 -12.29 9.82 -2.21
CA GLY A 65 -11.99 10.84 -1.21
C GLY A 65 -13.00 10.88 -0.07
N GLY A 66 -12.98 11.99 0.67
CA GLY A 66 -13.79 12.14 1.89
C GLY A 66 -13.20 11.44 3.10
N ASP A 67 -13.83 11.68 4.25
CA ASP A 67 -13.37 11.19 5.55
C ASP A 67 -13.47 9.65 5.64
N ASP A 68 -14.53 9.06 5.10
CA ASP A 68 -14.75 7.61 5.11
C ASP A 68 -13.67 6.85 4.32
N ALA A 69 -13.33 7.32 3.12
CA ALA A 69 -12.30 6.68 2.30
C ALA A 69 -10.92 6.80 2.95
N ARG A 70 -10.65 7.96 3.57
CA ARG A 70 -9.42 8.20 4.33
C ARG A 70 -9.32 7.27 5.54
N ASP A 71 -10.38 7.16 6.33
CA ASP A 71 -10.40 6.31 7.51
C ASP A 71 -10.28 4.83 7.13
N ALA A 72 -10.90 4.41 6.02
CA ALA A 72 -10.71 3.07 5.46
C ALA A 72 -9.24 2.83 5.05
N LEU A 73 -8.59 3.77 4.36
CA LEU A 73 -7.15 3.68 4.01
C LEU A 73 -6.28 3.56 5.26
N LEU A 74 -6.54 4.37 6.29
CA LEU A 74 -5.78 4.39 7.54
C LEU A 74 -5.93 3.08 8.30
N LEU A 75 -7.15 2.53 8.36
CA LEU A 75 -7.42 1.24 8.96
C LEU A 75 -6.67 0.11 8.23
N ILE A 76 -6.71 0.09 6.90
CA ILE A 76 -5.97 -0.89 6.08
C ILE A 76 -4.48 -0.79 6.35
N LEU A 77 -3.94 0.43 6.36
CA LEU A 77 -2.52 0.67 6.64
C LEU A 77 -2.14 0.16 8.03
N ASP A 78 -2.93 0.49 9.06
CA ASP A 78 -2.69 0.06 10.44
C ASP A 78 -2.73 -1.48 10.56
N GLN A 79 -3.69 -2.15 9.92
CA GLN A 79 -3.76 -3.62 9.90
C GLN A 79 -2.51 -4.25 9.29
N TYR A 80 -2.05 -3.74 8.15
CA TYR A 80 -0.83 -4.24 7.52
C TYR A 80 0.41 -3.99 8.38
N LEU A 81 0.51 -2.82 9.02
CA LEU A 81 1.63 -2.50 9.91
C LEU A 81 1.64 -3.34 11.18
N GLN A 82 0.46 -3.66 11.74
CA GLN A 82 0.33 -4.54 12.91
C GLN A 82 0.67 -5.99 12.55
N ARG A 83 0.17 -6.49 11.41
CA ARG A 83 0.52 -7.82 10.90
C ARG A 83 2.02 -7.93 10.62
N GLY A 84 2.60 -6.86 10.09
CA GLY A 84 3.95 -6.86 9.54
C GLY A 84 4.03 -7.66 8.23
N PRO A 85 5.23 -7.71 7.63
CA PRO A 85 5.48 -8.55 6.47
C PRO A 85 5.44 -10.03 6.86
N SER A 86 4.85 -10.84 6.00
CA SER A 86 4.72 -12.29 6.14
C SER A 86 6.09 -12.95 6.07
N ASP A 87 6.97 -12.47 5.18
CA ASP A 87 8.39 -12.82 5.15
C ASP A 87 9.23 -11.69 5.79
N SER A 88 9.54 -11.87 7.07
CA SER A 88 10.39 -10.94 7.84
C SER A 88 11.87 -10.97 7.44
N ARG A 89 12.35 -12.00 6.73
CA ARG A 89 13.75 -12.09 6.30
C ARG A 89 14.04 -11.25 5.08
N TYR A 90 13.05 -11.01 4.24
CA TYR A 90 13.15 -10.17 3.07
C TYR A 90 11.84 -9.42 2.86
N ILE A 91 11.65 -8.33 3.59
CA ILE A 91 10.47 -7.48 3.44
C ILE A 91 10.27 -7.05 1.97
N GLN A 92 11.37 -6.90 1.20
CA GLN A 92 11.36 -6.59 -0.23
C GLN A 92 10.67 -7.67 -1.09
N ASN A 93 10.65 -8.91 -0.61
CA ASN A 93 10.04 -10.05 -1.27
C ASN A 93 8.56 -10.23 -0.89
N ASP A 94 8.10 -9.57 0.18
CA ASP A 94 6.67 -9.47 0.47
C ASP A 94 6.04 -8.42 -0.45
N ALA A 95 5.80 -8.85 -1.70
CA ALA A 95 5.23 -8.02 -2.75
C ALA A 95 3.89 -7.41 -2.32
N ASP A 96 3.10 -8.14 -1.53
CA ASP A 96 1.80 -7.68 -1.06
C ASP A 96 1.92 -6.59 0.00
N TYR A 97 2.72 -6.83 1.04
CA TYR A 97 2.98 -5.84 2.08
C TYR A 97 3.58 -4.56 1.46
N ASN A 98 4.55 -4.70 0.56
CA ASN A 98 5.18 -3.56 -0.10
C ASN A 98 4.21 -2.78 -0.96
N LEU A 99 3.39 -3.48 -1.75
CA LEU A 99 2.37 -2.86 -2.57
C LEU A 99 1.42 -2.08 -1.69
N VAL A 100 0.75 -2.73 -0.74
CA VAL A 100 -0.30 -2.09 0.05
C VAL A 100 0.24 -0.94 0.88
N VAL A 101 1.35 -1.12 1.60
CA VAL A 101 1.91 -0.05 2.44
C VAL A 101 2.39 1.13 1.59
N THR A 102 3.11 0.88 0.49
CA THR A 102 3.64 1.97 -0.35
C THR A 102 2.50 2.70 -1.05
N SER A 103 1.52 1.96 -1.57
CA SER A 103 0.37 2.51 -2.27
C SER A 103 -0.58 3.26 -1.33
N ALA A 104 -0.88 2.73 -0.16
CA ALA A 104 -1.72 3.42 0.83
C ALA A 104 -1.04 4.72 1.30
N ILE A 105 0.27 4.70 1.60
CA ILE A 105 1.01 5.93 1.92
C ILE A 105 0.95 6.91 0.75
N PHE A 106 1.19 6.47 -0.48
CA PHE A 106 1.13 7.32 -1.67
C PHE A 106 -0.24 7.99 -1.82
N VAL A 107 -1.33 7.23 -1.71
CA VAL A 107 -2.70 7.77 -1.77
C VAL A 107 -2.95 8.75 -0.62
N LEU A 108 -2.56 8.40 0.61
CA LEU A 108 -2.69 9.28 1.77
C LEU A 108 -1.92 10.60 1.64
N THR A 109 -0.81 10.63 0.89
CA THR A 109 -0.08 11.89 0.63
C THR A 109 -0.91 12.90 -0.18
N GLN A 110 -1.97 12.46 -0.87
CA GLN A 110 -2.88 13.39 -1.53
C GLN A 110 -3.72 14.20 -0.54
N TRP A 111 -3.86 13.75 0.72
CA TRP A 111 -4.54 14.45 1.82
C TRP A 111 -3.56 14.99 2.87
N HIS A 112 -2.34 15.36 2.48
CA HIS A 112 -1.28 15.76 3.40
C HIS A 112 -1.53 17.08 4.15
N GLU A 113 -2.52 17.88 3.73
CA GLU A 113 -2.89 19.14 4.40
C GLU A 113 -3.71 18.89 5.68
N GLU A 114 -4.21 17.67 5.88
CA GLU A 114 -4.98 17.27 7.06
C GLU A 114 -4.05 16.86 8.22
N PRO A 115 -4.08 17.55 9.38
CA PRO A 115 -3.16 17.28 10.49
C PRO A 115 -3.30 15.86 11.05
N GLY A 116 -4.49 15.26 10.99
CA GLY A 116 -4.73 13.89 11.41
C GLY A 116 -3.99 12.85 10.55
N VAL A 117 -3.90 13.08 9.24
CA VAL A 117 -3.16 12.21 8.31
C VAL A 117 -1.67 12.31 8.57
N VAL A 118 -1.15 13.54 8.74
CA VAL A 118 0.28 13.77 9.01
C VAL A 118 0.73 13.11 10.30
N GLU A 119 -0.06 13.23 11.37
CA GLU A 119 0.28 12.63 12.66
C GLU A 119 0.24 11.11 12.62
N ARG A 120 -0.74 10.53 11.91
CA ARG A 120 -0.84 9.07 11.75
C ARG A 120 0.29 8.54 10.85
N LEU A 121 0.65 9.24 9.77
CA LEU A 121 1.84 8.93 8.95
C LEU A 121 3.15 9.05 9.74
N ARG A 122 3.27 10.01 10.67
CA ARG A 122 4.42 10.12 11.57
C ARG A 122 4.52 8.92 12.51
N ARG A 123 3.41 8.50 13.11
CA ARG A 123 3.31 7.28 13.92
C ARG A 123 3.71 6.03 13.11
N THR A 124 3.20 5.91 11.89
CA THR A 124 3.58 4.84 10.96
C THR A 124 5.09 4.81 10.70
N ARG A 125 5.70 5.98 10.46
CA ARG A 125 7.15 6.08 10.25
C ARG A 125 7.94 5.70 11.51
N ALA A 126 7.45 6.06 12.69
CA ALA A 126 8.05 5.71 13.98
C ALA A 126 7.95 4.20 14.28
N ASN A 127 6.79 3.58 14.03
CA ASN A 127 6.61 2.13 14.13
C ASN A 127 7.58 1.42 13.19
N ARG A 128 7.65 1.82 11.92
CA ARG A 128 8.62 1.27 10.97
C ARG A 128 10.07 1.41 11.44
N ALA A 129 10.44 2.56 12.01
CA ALA A 129 11.77 2.78 12.58
C ALA A 129 12.05 1.90 13.81
N SER A 130 11.02 1.59 14.62
CA SER A 130 11.14 0.66 15.75
C SER A 130 11.41 -0.78 15.29
N TRP A 131 10.74 -1.24 14.24
CA TRP A 131 11.01 -2.54 13.62
C TRP A 131 12.46 -2.61 13.08
N HIS A 132 12.94 -1.55 12.42
CA HIS A 132 14.34 -1.47 11.99
C HIS A 132 15.33 -1.58 13.16
N ARG A 133 15.05 -0.96 14.30
CA ARG A 133 15.88 -1.05 15.52
C ARG A 133 15.80 -2.42 16.20
N GLY A 134 14.64 -3.07 16.16
CA GLY A 134 14.45 -4.44 16.65
C GLY A 134 15.25 -5.46 15.84
N CYS A 135 15.25 -5.34 14.51
CA CYS A 135 16.07 -6.16 13.62
C CYS A 135 17.58 -5.95 13.86
N ALA A 136 18.03 -4.73 14.16
CA ALA A 136 19.44 -4.45 14.44
C ALA A 136 19.97 -5.13 15.72
N ARG A 137 19.09 -5.53 16.65
CA ARG A 137 19.47 -6.21 17.91
C ARG A 137 19.53 -7.74 17.80
N ARG A 138 19.14 -8.33 16.67
CA ARG A 138 19.30 -9.78 16.38
C ARG A 138 20.08 -9.96 15.08
N PRO A 139 21.42 -10.11 15.16
CA PRO A 139 22.28 -10.17 13.98
C PRO A 139 22.29 -11.60 13.41
N THR A 140 21.18 -12.06 12.87
CA THR A 140 21.17 -13.21 11.97
C THR A 140 20.61 -12.76 10.63
N ARG A 141 21.56 -12.27 9.81
CA ARG A 141 21.63 -12.26 8.35
C ARG A 141 20.31 -12.05 7.58
N GLY A 142 20.17 -10.91 6.90
CA GLY A 142 19.38 -10.90 5.66
C GLY A 142 18.78 -9.57 5.19
N ALA A 143 18.13 -8.78 6.03
CA ALA A 143 17.35 -7.65 5.53
C ALA A 143 17.43 -6.39 6.38
N CYS A 144 18.05 -5.36 5.79
CA CYS A 144 17.67 -3.99 6.05
C CYS A 144 17.38 -3.32 4.71
N TRP A 145 16.21 -2.68 4.63
CA TRP A 145 15.66 -2.02 3.44
C TRP A 145 16.66 -1.07 2.75
N PRO A 146 16.51 -0.83 1.43
CA PRO A 146 17.22 0.23 0.75
C PRO A 146 16.79 1.60 1.31
N ARG A 147 17.79 2.38 1.69
CA ARG A 147 17.71 3.80 2.04
C ARG A 147 16.97 4.56 0.92
N TRP A 148 15.74 4.98 1.16
CA TRP A 148 15.07 5.98 0.30
C TRP A 148 15.91 7.26 0.32
N ARG A 149 16.70 7.46 -0.73
CA ARG A 149 17.47 8.68 -0.95
C ARG A 149 16.47 9.80 -1.22
N ARG A 150 16.60 10.89 -0.47
CA ARG A 150 16.13 12.21 -0.91
C ARG A 150 16.67 12.42 -2.32
N ARG A 151 15.82 12.72 -3.30
CA ARG A 151 16.29 13.34 -4.54
C ARG A 151 16.99 14.65 -4.12
N GLY A 152 18.28 14.68 -4.40
CA GLY A 152 19.20 15.75 -4.05
C GLY A 152 20.57 15.34 -4.58
N SER A 153 20.76 15.54 -5.89
CA SER A 153 22.05 15.72 -6.57
C SER A 153 23.25 14.90 -6.06
N ALA A 154 23.57 13.80 -6.76
CA ALA A 154 24.93 13.29 -6.82
C ALA A 154 25.16 12.58 -8.16
N ARG A 155 26.18 13.05 -8.92
CA ARG A 155 26.65 12.47 -10.18
C ARG A 155 27.05 10.99 -9.99
N PRO A 156 26.93 10.14 -11.04
CA PRO A 156 27.42 8.77 -10.98
C PRO A 156 28.95 8.73 -10.84
N PRO A 157 29.51 7.74 -10.12
CA PRO A 157 30.95 7.58 -10.02
C PRO A 157 31.54 7.06 -11.34
N SER A 158 32.65 7.65 -11.74
CA SER A 158 33.48 7.26 -12.87
C SER A 158 34.00 5.82 -12.68
N VAL A 159 33.83 4.97 -13.69
CA VAL A 159 34.43 3.63 -13.74
C VAL A 159 35.94 3.76 -13.94
N PRO A 160 36.81 3.16 -13.10
CA PRO A 160 38.22 3.03 -13.43
C PRO A 160 38.39 1.92 -14.48
N ARG A 161 39.04 2.25 -15.60
CA ARG A 161 39.53 1.25 -16.56
C ARG A 161 40.71 0.52 -15.92
N GLY A 162 40.58 -0.79 -15.78
CA GLY A 162 41.68 -1.74 -15.67
C GLY A 162 41.62 -2.66 -16.88
#